data_AF-A0A2N3IP11-F1
#
_entry.id   AF-A0A2N3IP11-F1
#
_cell.length_a   1.000
_cell.length_b   1.000
_cell.length_c   1.000
_cell.angle_alpha   90.00
_cell.angle_beta   90.00
_cell.angle_gamma   90.00
#
_symmetry.space_group_name_H-M   'P 1'
#
loop_
_entity.id
_entity.type
_entity.pdbx_description
1 polymer ?
#
loop_
_entity_poly.entity_id
_entity_poly.type
_entity_poly.pdbx_seq_one_letter_code
_entity_poly.pdbx_strand_id
1 'polypeptide(L)'
;MLKSYLGLQQEELENLGAERQRLRDLALREEQRAHKLQEVISSLRPGSDKFHPLLWQNKQQMDGQLRRLLSHQVQQSTLARLDLARHEGELVRQFGRVKGLELLLAKRDDVARQQQERRDQLQLDELASLRHLTRKSREEG
;
A
#
# COMPACT_ATOMS: atom_id res chain seq x y z
N MET A 1 20.88 2.50 -13.96
CA MET A 1 20.15 3.62 -13.31
C MET A 1 18.67 3.27 -13.10
N LEU A 2 17.82 3.27 -14.13
CA LEU A 2 16.35 3.07 -13.95
C LEU A 2 15.93 1.76 -13.26
N LYS A 3 16.60 0.63 -13.54
CA LYS A 3 16.31 -0.66 -12.86
C LYS A 3 16.67 -0.63 -11.37
N SER A 4 17.73 0.07 -10.98
CA SER A 4 18.12 0.24 -9.57
C SER A 4 17.13 1.15 -8.85
N TYR A 5 16.68 2.23 -9.51
CA TYR A 5 15.63 3.08 -8.97
C TYR A 5 14.30 2.33 -8.79
N LEU A 6 13.92 1.46 -9.73
CA LEU A 6 12.75 0.58 -9.55
C LEU A 6 12.87 -0.28 -8.29
N GLY A 7 14.05 -0.86 -8.04
CA GLY A 7 14.29 -1.65 -6.83
C GLY A 7 14.07 -0.85 -5.55
N LEU A 8 14.59 0.38 -5.48
CA LEU A 8 14.36 1.28 -4.33
C LEU A 8 12.86 1.60 -4.15
N GLN A 9 12.13 1.80 -5.24
CA GLN A 9 10.70 2.10 -5.17
C GLN A 9 9.86 0.88 -4.76
N GLN A 10 10.31 -0.34 -5.11
CA GLN A 10 9.71 -1.60 -4.66
C GLN A 10 9.95 -1.82 -3.16
N GLU A 11 11.17 -1.58 -2.66
CA GLU A 11 11.47 -1.64 -1.23
C GLU A 11 10.66 -0.62 -0.42
N GLU A 12 10.54 0.61 -0.92
CA GLU A 12 9.67 1.63 -0.32
C GLU A 12 8.20 1.18 -0.26
N LEU A 13 7.70 0.53 -1.32
CA LEU A 13 6.34 -0.01 -1.36
C LEU A 13 6.14 -1.16 -0.36
N GLU A 14 7.13 -2.03 -0.17
CA GLU A 14 7.10 -3.10 0.83
C GLU A 14 7.07 -2.53 2.25
N ASN A 15 7.89 -1.52 2.53
CA ASN A 15 7.90 -0.82 3.81
C ASN A 15 6.55 -0.18 4.13
N LEU A 16 5.95 0.51 3.15
CA LEU A 16 4.59 1.04 3.27
C LEU A 16 3.56 -0.09 3.50
N GLY A 17 3.72 -1.24 2.85
CA GLY A 17 2.87 -2.41 3.06
C GLY A 17 2.91 -2.92 4.50
N ALA A 18 4.10 -3.00 5.08
CA ALA A 18 4.31 -3.41 6.47
C ALA A 18 3.72 -2.37 7.46
N GLU A 19 3.91 -1.09 7.19
CA GLU A 19 3.40 -0.02 8.04
C GLU A 19 1.87 0.06 8.01
N ARG A 20 1.24 -0.17 6.84
CA ARG A 20 -0.22 -0.30 6.73
C ARG A 20 -0.76 -1.37 7.67
N GLN A 21 -0.10 -2.52 7.76
CA GLN A 21 -0.56 -3.60 8.65
C GLN A 21 -0.51 -3.17 10.12
N ARG A 22 0.56 -2.48 10.53
CA ARG A 22 0.70 -1.94 11.89
C ARG A 22 -0.38 -0.91 12.21
N LEU A 23 -0.62 0.03 11.30
CA LEU A 23 -1.67 1.06 11.45
C LEU A 23 -3.06 0.43 11.53
N ARG A 24 -3.32 -0.62 10.74
CA ARG A 24 -4.58 -1.36 10.79
C ARG A 24 -4.77 -2.05 12.15
N ASP A 25 -3.74 -2.71 12.64
CA ASP A 25 -3.77 -3.37 13.96
C ASP A 25 -3.99 -2.33 15.08
N LEU A 26 -3.37 -1.16 14.98
CA LEU A 26 -3.58 -0.05 15.91
C LEU A 26 -5.02 0.45 15.88
N ALA A 27 -5.57 0.75 14.70
CA ALA A 27 -6.93 1.22 14.55
C ALA A 27 -7.96 0.22 15.11
N LEU A 28 -7.77 -1.06 14.85
CA LEU A 28 -8.61 -2.14 15.40
C LEU A 28 -8.53 -2.21 16.93
N ARG A 29 -7.33 -2.08 17.51
CA ARG A 29 -7.15 -2.07 18.97
C ARG A 29 -7.86 -0.90 19.63
N GLU A 30 -7.74 0.30 19.07
CA GLU A 30 -8.38 1.50 19.61
C GLU A 30 -9.91 1.45 19.51
N GLU A 31 -10.44 0.87 18.43
CA GLU A 31 -11.86 0.59 18.27
C GLU A 31 -12.37 -0.45 19.31
N GLN A 32 -11.64 -1.56 19.49
CA GLN A 32 -11.97 -2.56 20.50
C GLN A 32 -11.97 -1.99 21.92
N ARG A 33 -11.03 -1.09 22.23
CA ARG A 33 -10.99 -0.38 23.53
C ARG A 33 -12.23 0.50 23.72
N ALA A 34 -12.66 1.22 22.69
CA ALA A 34 -13.89 2.03 22.75
C ALA A 34 -15.12 1.15 23.02
N HIS A 35 -15.25 0.03 22.31
CA HIS A 35 -16.35 -0.92 22.49
C HIS A 35 -16.37 -1.52 23.90
N LYS A 36 -15.24 -2.03 24.39
CA LYS A 36 -15.15 -2.58 25.75
C LYS A 36 -15.54 -1.56 26.81
N LEU A 37 -15.12 -0.30 26.65
CA LEU A 37 -15.48 0.75 27.58
C LEU A 37 -16.97 1.08 27.54
N GLN A 38 -17.58 1.05 26.35
CA GLN A 38 -19.03 1.20 26.18
C GLN A 38 -19.81 0.04 26.83
N GLU A 39 -19.32 -1.19 26.75
CA GLU A 39 -19.88 -2.36 27.43
C GLU A 39 -19.84 -2.18 28.96
N VAL A 40 -18.70 -1.74 29.50
CA VAL A 40 -18.56 -1.45 30.94
C VAL A 40 -19.56 -0.37 31.38
N ILE A 41 -19.65 0.75 30.67
CA ILE A 41 -20.64 1.80 30.97
C ILE A 41 -22.07 1.26 30.92
N SER A 42 -22.37 0.37 29.97
CA SER A 42 -23.69 -0.23 29.82
C SER A 42 -24.02 -1.19 30.96
N SER A 43 -23.05 -1.99 31.42
CA SER A 43 -23.19 -2.89 32.57
C SER A 43 -23.39 -2.15 33.89
N LEU A 44 -22.89 -0.92 33.99
CA LEU A 44 -23.08 -0.06 35.15
C LEU A 44 -24.49 0.54 35.21
N ARG A 45 -25.34 0.43 34.18
CA ARG A 45 -26.72 0.95 34.26
C ARG A 45 -27.52 0.24 35.37
N PRO A 46 -28.35 0.96 36.13
CA PRO A 46 -29.02 0.40 37.30
C PRO A 46 -29.97 -0.74 36.94
N GLY A 47 -29.68 -1.93 37.46
CA GLY A 47 -30.71 -2.86 37.93
C GLY A 47 -31.26 -2.38 39.28
N SER A 48 -32.49 -2.77 39.58
CA SER A 48 -33.32 -2.39 40.74
C SER A 48 -32.72 -2.77 42.11
N ASP A 49 -31.51 -2.32 42.45
CA ASP A 49 -30.87 -2.61 43.73
C ASP A 49 -30.96 -1.45 44.71
N LYS A 50 -31.21 -1.84 45.96
CA LYS A 50 -31.55 -1.03 47.14
C LYS A 50 -30.76 0.28 47.19
N PHE A 51 -31.50 1.38 47.38
CA PHE A 51 -30.96 2.74 47.43
C PHE A 51 -30.01 2.92 48.64
N HIS A 52 -28.71 3.07 48.37
CA HIS A 52 -27.72 3.50 49.36
C HIS A 52 -27.03 4.78 48.86
N PRO A 53 -27.14 5.92 49.56
CA PRO A 53 -26.68 7.23 49.06
C PRO A 53 -25.20 7.28 48.62
N LEU A 54 -24.29 6.66 49.39
CA LEU A 54 -22.86 6.61 49.03
C LEU A 54 -22.59 5.76 47.78
N LEU A 55 -23.34 4.67 47.56
CA LEU A 55 -23.18 3.84 46.37
C LEU A 55 -23.70 4.59 45.13
N TRP A 56 -24.79 5.33 45.31
CA TRP A 56 -25.33 6.19 44.27
C TRP A 56 -24.34 7.30 43.87
N GLN A 57 -23.74 8.00 44.84
CA GLN A 57 -22.74 9.04 44.57
C GLN A 57 -21.51 8.49 43.84
N ASN A 58 -20.93 7.38 44.31
CA ASN A 58 -19.78 6.74 43.66
C ASN A 58 -20.10 6.34 42.21
N LYS A 59 -21.29 5.76 41.99
CA LYS A 59 -21.74 5.35 40.66
C LYS A 59 -21.91 6.53 39.72
N GLN A 60 -22.48 7.65 40.19
CA GLN A 60 -22.61 8.88 39.39
C GLN A 60 -21.25 9.47 39.02
N GLN A 61 -20.31 9.51 39.96
CA GLN A 61 -18.95 9.99 39.70
C GLN A 61 -18.22 9.09 38.69
N MET A 62 -18.33 7.78 38.85
CA MET A 62 -17.72 6.79 37.96
C MET A 62 -18.31 6.87 36.54
N ASP A 63 -19.64 6.96 36.39
CA ASP A 63 -20.30 7.12 35.09
C ASP A 63 -19.80 8.40 34.38
N GLY A 64 -19.68 9.50 35.11
CA GLY A 64 -19.12 10.75 34.57
C GLY A 64 -17.67 10.62 34.09
N GLN A 65 -16.82 9.93 34.86
CA GLN A 65 -15.42 9.67 34.47
C GLN A 65 -15.32 8.75 33.25
N LEU A 66 -16.09 7.66 33.24
CA LEU A 66 -16.08 6.68 32.15
C LEU A 66 -16.60 7.29 30.84
N ARG A 67 -17.62 8.17 30.88
CA ARG A 67 -18.08 8.89 29.69
C ARG A 67 -17.02 9.82 29.10
N ARG A 68 -16.24 10.51 29.95
CA ARG A 68 -15.11 11.34 29.48
C ARG A 68 -14.03 10.46 28.84
N LEU A 69 -13.68 9.35 29.49
CA LEU A 69 -12.75 8.37 28.94
C LEU A 69 -13.23 7.82 27.59
N LEU A 70 -14.52 7.53 27.45
CA LEU A 70 -15.12 7.04 26.21
C LEU A 70 -15.03 8.08 25.10
N SER A 71 -15.34 9.34 25.40
CA SER A 71 -15.19 10.43 24.43
C SER A 71 -13.76 10.51 23.88
N HIS A 72 -12.76 10.48 24.77
CA HIS A 72 -11.36 10.45 24.37
C HIS A 72 -11.01 9.20 23.56
N GLN A 73 -11.50 8.04 23.95
CA GLN A 73 -11.22 6.77 23.26
C GLN A 73 -11.83 6.75 21.85
N VAL A 74 -13.02 7.31 21.66
CA VAL A 74 -13.65 7.48 20.34
C VAL A 74 -12.86 8.45 19.46
N GLN A 75 -12.35 9.54 20.03
CA GLN A 75 -11.47 10.46 19.31
C GLN A 75 -10.18 9.76 18.86
N GLN A 76 -9.53 8.98 19.75
CA GLN A 76 -8.33 8.24 19.41
C GLN A 76 -8.56 7.20 18.30
N SER A 77 -9.66 6.45 18.37
CA SER A 77 -10.04 5.52 17.30
C SER A 77 -10.27 6.24 15.96
N THR A 78 -10.88 7.43 16.00
CA THR A 78 -11.11 8.25 14.81
C THR A 78 -9.80 8.74 14.20
N LEU A 79 -8.85 9.20 15.02
CA LEU A 79 -7.52 9.62 14.57
C LEU A 79 -6.75 8.44 13.95
N ALA A 80 -6.72 7.28 14.61
CA ALA A 80 -6.05 6.08 14.08
C ALA A 80 -6.61 5.63 12.72
N ARG A 81 -7.94 5.71 12.53
CA ARG A 81 -8.59 5.42 11.23
C ARG A 81 -8.20 6.42 10.16
N LEU A 82 -8.12 7.71 10.50
CA LEU A 82 -7.76 8.76 9.58
C LEU A 82 -6.29 8.66 9.16
N ASP A 83 -5.39 8.30 10.07
CA ASP A 83 -4.00 8.03 9.77
C ASP A 83 -3.85 6.82 8.84
N LEU A 84 -4.58 5.73 9.10
CA LEU A 84 -4.63 4.57 8.19
C LEU A 84 -5.10 4.98 6.79
N ALA A 85 -6.19 5.75 6.67
CA ALA A 85 -6.72 6.18 5.38
C ALA A 85 -5.74 7.08 4.60
N ARG A 86 -5.03 7.99 5.30
CA ARG A 86 -3.96 8.80 4.69
C ARG A 86 -2.86 7.91 4.15
N HIS A 87 -2.40 6.96 4.96
CA HIS A 87 -1.34 6.03 4.58
C HIS A 87 -1.76 5.13 3.39
N GLU A 88 -3.02 4.69 3.32
CA GLU A 88 -3.53 3.95 2.17
C GLU A 88 -3.46 4.79 0.88
N GLY A 89 -3.77 6.09 0.96
CA GLY A 89 -3.62 7.01 -0.16
C GLY A 89 -2.17 7.13 -0.66
N GLU A 90 -1.19 7.15 0.26
CA GLU A 90 0.23 7.17 -0.08
C GLU A 90 0.68 5.86 -0.74
N LEU A 91 0.23 4.73 -0.21
CA LEU A 91 0.53 3.41 -0.77
C LEU A 91 0.01 3.27 -2.20
N VAL A 92 -1.20 3.75 -2.50
CA VAL A 92 -1.76 3.75 -3.87
C VAL A 92 -0.92 4.60 -4.81
N ARG A 93 -0.48 5.78 -4.37
CA ARG A 93 0.40 6.65 -5.18
C ARG A 93 1.73 5.97 -5.47
N GLN A 94 2.35 5.36 -4.46
CA GLN A 94 3.63 4.67 -4.61
C GLN A 94 3.52 3.45 -5.52
N PHE A 95 2.44 2.67 -5.37
CA PHE A 95 2.15 1.56 -6.29
C PHE A 95 2.02 2.05 -7.74
N GLY A 96 1.32 3.16 -7.97
CA GLY A 96 1.22 3.79 -9.29
C GLY A 96 2.58 4.17 -9.88
N ARG A 97 3.50 4.71 -9.07
CA ARG A 97 4.87 5.02 -9.51
C ARG A 97 5.65 3.77 -9.91
N VAL A 98 5.61 2.72 -9.08
CA VAL A 98 6.28 1.44 -9.39
C VAL A 98 5.75 0.86 -10.71
N LYS A 99 4.43 0.81 -10.90
CA LYS A 99 3.83 0.31 -12.15
C LYS A 99 4.17 1.17 -13.36
N GLY A 100 4.24 2.49 -13.19
CA GLY A 100 4.72 3.39 -14.24
C GLY A 100 6.16 3.08 -14.66
N LEU A 101 7.06 2.86 -13.69
CA LEU A 101 8.45 2.53 -13.96
C LEU A 101 8.62 1.15 -14.63
N GLU A 102 7.88 0.14 -14.18
CA GLU A 102 7.84 -1.18 -14.81
C GLU A 102 7.43 -1.09 -16.29
N LEU A 103 6.39 -0.31 -16.59
CA LEU A 103 5.91 -0.11 -17.95
C LEU A 103 6.94 0.64 -18.83
N LEU A 104 7.61 1.65 -18.28
CA LEU A 104 8.66 2.37 -18.99
C LEU A 104 9.86 1.47 -19.32
N LEU A 105 10.25 0.60 -18.38
CA LEU A 105 11.31 -0.38 -18.60
C LEU A 105 10.92 -1.40 -19.67
N ALA A 106 9.70 -1.92 -19.62
CA ALA A 106 9.19 -2.86 -20.62
C ALA A 106 9.22 -2.24 -22.03
N LYS A 107 8.69 -1.02 -22.19
CA LYS A 107 8.73 -0.29 -23.47
C LYS A 107 10.15 -0.08 -23.99
N ARG A 108 11.08 0.25 -23.10
CA ARG A 108 12.48 0.46 -23.49
C ARG A 108 13.12 -0.84 -23.97
N ASP A 109 12.86 -1.95 -23.29
CA ASP A 109 13.39 -3.25 -23.64
C ASP A 109 12.78 -3.73 -24.98
N ASP A 110 11.50 -3.44 -25.26
CA ASP A 110 10.86 -3.72 -26.56
C ASP A 110 11.50 -2.91 -27.71
N VAL A 111 11.74 -1.60 -27.50
CA VAL A 111 12.41 -0.76 -28.50
C VAL A 111 13.83 -1.27 -28.76
N ALA A 112 14.56 -1.69 -27.72
CA ALA A 112 15.90 -2.25 -27.89
C ALA A 112 15.88 -3.55 -28.71
N ARG A 113 14.90 -4.44 -28.48
CA ARG A 113 14.72 -5.66 -29.28
C ARG A 113 14.43 -5.34 -30.74
N GLN A 114 13.49 -4.43 -31.01
CA GLN A 114 13.17 -4.03 -32.38
C GLN A 114 14.37 -3.42 -33.13
N GLN A 115 15.20 -2.64 -32.43
CA GLN A 115 16.43 -2.10 -33.03
C GLN A 115 17.44 -3.21 -33.32
N GLN A 116 17.57 -4.19 -32.44
CA GLN A 116 18.45 -5.33 -32.66
C GLN A 116 17.98 -6.19 -33.84
N GLU A 117 16.69 -6.54 -33.88
CA GLU A 117 16.10 -7.31 -34.98
C GLU A 117 16.29 -6.63 -36.33
N ARG A 118 16.12 -5.31 -36.39
CA ARG A 118 16.38 -4.52 -37.62
C ARG A 118 17.84 -4.56 -38.04
N ARG A 119 18.78 -4.47 -37.09
CA ARG A 119 20.21 -4.57 -37.38
C ARG A 119 20.58 -5.96 -37.89
N ASP A 120 20.05 -7.00 -37.26
CA ASP A 120 20.29 -8.39 -37.65
C ASP A 120 19.72 -8.66 -39.05
N GLN A 121 18.53 -8.14 -39.37
CA GLN A 121 17.95 -8.21 -40.72
C GLN A 121 18.82 -7.53 -41.77
N LEU A 122 19.28 -6.31 -41.51
CA LEU A 122 20.16 -5.58 -42.44
C LEU A 122 21.45 -6.36 -42.72
N GLN A 123 22.06 -6.96 -41.70
CA GLN A 123 23.26 -7.78 -41.85
C GLN A 123 22.99 -9.04 -42.70
N LEU A 124 21.84 -9.69 -42.50
CA LEU A 124 21.44 -10.85 -43.31
C LEU A 124 21.22 -10.47 -44.77
N ASP A 125 20.58 -9.33 -45.03
CA ASP A 125 20.34 -8.82 -46.38
C ASP A 125 21.67 -8.46 -47.09
N GLU A 126 22.60 -7.83 -46.37
CA GLU A 126 23.95 -7.55 -46.86
C GLU A 126 24.69 -8.86 -47.24
N LEU A 127 24.67 -9.86 -46.37
CA LEU A 127 25.28 -11.17 -46.66
C LEU A 127 24.63 -11.88 -47.85
N ALA A 128 23.29 -11.82 -47.96
CA ALA A 128 22.57 -12.40 -49.09
C ALA A 128 22.93 -11.72 -50.41
N SER A 129 23.02 -10.38 -50.42
CA SER A 129 23.41 -9.61 -51.60
C SER A 129 24.85 -9.92 -52.05
N LEU A 130 25.80 -10.02 -51.11
CA LEU A 130 27.19 -10.42 -51.40
C LEU A 130 27.29 -11.84 -51.97
N ARG A 131 26.53 -12.79 -51.42
CA ARG A 131 26.43 -14.15 -51.98
C ARG A 131 25.85 -14.16 -53.39
N HIS A 132 24.83 -13.35 -53.65
CA HIS A 132 24.23 -13.26 -54.97
C HIS A 132 25.23 -12.69 -56.00
N LEU A 133 25.94 -11.61 -55.65
CA LEU A 133 26.96 -10.99 -56.51
C LEU A 133 28.11 -11.96 -56.83
N THR A 134 28.63 -12.66 -55.83
CA THR A 134 29.72 -13.65 -56.01
C THR A 134 29.30 -14.87 -56.82
N ARG A 135 28.03 -15.27 -56.75
CA ARG A 135 27.48 -16.33 -57.60
C ARG A 135 27.35 -15.86 -59.05
N LYS A 136 26.83 -14.66 -59.27
CA LYS A 136 26.67 -14.08 -60.62
C LYS A 136 28.03 -13.91 -61.33
N SER A 137 29.04 -13.44 -60.60
CA SER A 137 30.40 -13.30 -61.15
C SER A 137 31.09 -14.63 -61.48
N ARG A 138 30.60 -15.75 -60.94
CA ARG A 138 31.08 -17.10 -61.26
C ARG A 138 30.37 -17.75 -62.44
N GLU A 139 29.16 -17.29 -62.77
CA GLU A 139 28.39 -17.79 -63.92
C GLU A 139 28.73 -17.03 -65.22
N GLU A 140 29.33 -15.83 -65.11
CA GLU A 140 29.74 -14.98 -66.24
C GLU A 140 31.24 -15.11 -66.64
N GLY A 141 32.00 -15.99 -65.99
CA GLY A 141 33.42 -16.27 -66.29
C GLY A 141 33.66 -17.72 -66.62
#